data_AF-A0A6A7CDX5-F1
#
_entry.id   AF-A0A6A7CDX5-F1
#
_cell.length_a   1.000
_cell.length_b   1.000
_cell.length_c   1.000
_cell.angle_alpha   90.00
_cell.angle_beta   90.00
_cell.angle_gamma   90.00
#
_symmetry.space_group_name_H-M   'P 1'
#
loop_
_entity.id
_entity.type
_entity.pdbx_description
1 polymer ?
#
loop_
_entity_poly.entity_id
_entity_poly.type
_entity_poly.pdbx_seq_one_letter_code
_entity_poly.pdbx_strand_id
1 'polypeptide(L)'
;MTSALQHLINVLEERNIKFAKQDITAAFGNDQTRDQIEAWVGEYLTPVSLLTPEELALCVGHSPCRISTNQTSAKHTTHPSGIYTAGRPLQDSELEAAITSIEAGTAALQAQCERMRVQKSALAHFSQPSPSQSRPQGTHDSECAQLTTSLQSTLSSSRQAIQSRLQPIQGIVARTLSEDDSILSDLESRLTKLTPNPTSKSPDETAKEVETLCQILSTYTAREIRARISLPTNLPSANTDTATLRTELEALTTEIDDLATMSTDTQFRKPILAALASAQTRSNNLHVQEREYVTTTLTHIISRLEAMEGYTSHAQSYCAALGEVAAALSSTAEMAAPGKGRLKPLRLVQAHSEIDPAVARLLRLFGVRGEGGGLGRVVIEMEEVVGGFEREVEREMRGEVAGEVAGGYATVMPLVGVVYENSPFAAVGVGGNYGLEGGGGGGGMPL
;
A
#
# COMPACT_ATOMS: atom_id res chain seq x y z
N MET A 1 -23.50 -12.45 -54.04
CA MET A 1 -24.72 -11.67 -53.69
C MET A 1 -25.27 -11.92 -52.28
N THR A 2 -24.81 -12.92 -51.51
CA THR A 2 -25.22 -13.12 -50.09
C THR A 2 -24.06 -13.03 -49.09
N SER A 3 -22.80 -13.06 -49.54
CA SER A 3 -21.63 -13.09 -48.65
C SER A 3 -21.44 -11.81 -47.84
N ALA A 4 -21.65 -10.62 -48.41
CA ALA A 4 -21.49 -9.35 -47.69
C ALA A 4 -22.62 -9.13 -46.67
N LEU A 5 -23.85 -9.48 -47.02
CA LEU A 5 -25.00 -9.43 -46.12
C LEU A 5 -24.82 -10.38 -44.94
N GLN A 6 -24.40 -11.62 -45.21
CA GLN A 6 -24.19 -12.63 -44.17
C GLN A 6 -23.00 -12.28 -43.27
N HIS A 7 -21.93 -11.70 -43.84
CA HIS A 7 -20.80 -11.17 -43.07
C HIS A 7 -21.21 -10.05 -42.11
N LEU A 8 -22.01 -9.09 -42.58
CA LEU A 8 -22.52 -8.01 -41.74
C LEU A 8 -23.40 -8.54 -40.60
N ILE A 9 -24.31 -9.48 -40.88
CA ILE A 9 -25.18 -10.08 -39.86
C ILE A 9 -24.34 -10.84 -38.81
N ASN A 10 -23.36 -11.63 -39.23
CA ASN A 10 -22.50 -12.39 -38.32
C ASN A 10 -21.71 -11.45 -37.39
N VAL A 11 -21.09 -10.38 -37.93
CA VAL A 11 -20.32 -9.43 -37.12
C VAL A 11 -21.20 -8.67 -36.12
N LEU A 12 -22.43 -8.33 -36.50
CA LEU A 12 -23.37 -7.66 -35.60
C LEU A 12 -23.87 -8.60 -34.48
N GLU A 13 -24.09 -9.88 -34.79
CA GLU A 13 -24.44 -10.91 -33.80
C GLU A 13 -23.29 -11.20 -32.84
N GLU A 14 -22.06 -11.36 -33.34
CA GLU A 14 -20.86 -11.57 -32.52
C GLU A 14 -20.62 -10.43 -31.51
N ARG A 15 -21.05 -9.22 -31.84
CA ARG A 15 -20.90 -8.01 -31.01
C ARG A 15 -22.12 -7.69 -30.15
N ASN A 16 -23.13 -8.55 -30.17
CA ASN A 16 -24.37 -8.43 -29.40
C ASN A 16 -25.09 -7.07 -29.59
N ILE A 17 -25.00 -6.51 -30.79
CA ILE A 17 -25.71 -5.28 -31.15
C ILE A 17 -27.14 -5.68 -31.51
N LYS A 18 -28.14 -5.05 -30.89
CA LYS A 18 -29.56 -5.34 -31.21
C LYS A 18 -29.92 -4.68 -32.55
N PHE A 19 -30.25 -5.48 -33.56
CA PHE A 19 -30.73 -4.99 -34.86
C PHE A 19 -31.93 -5.79 -35.36
N ALA A 20 -32.79 -5.15 -36.17
CA ALA A 20 -33.87 -5.82 -36.87
C ALA A 20 -33.35 -6.37 -38.20
N LYS A 21 -33.29 -7.71 -38.33
CA LYS A 21 -32.82 -8.39 -39.55
C LYS A 21 -33.57 -7.95 -40.82
N GLN A 22 -34.84 -7.58 -40.66
CA GLN A 22 -35.72 -7.14 -41.75
C GLN A 22 -35.24 -5.82 -42.38
N ASP A 23 -34.74 -4.89 -41.58
CA ASP A 23 -34.30 -3.57 -42.06
C ASP A 23 -33.02 -3.67 -42.89
N ILE A 24 -32.10 -4.55 -42.46
CA ILE A 24 -30.86 -4.82 -43.21
C ILE A 24 -31.20 -5.52 -44.53
N THR A 25 -32.10 -6.52 -44.53
CA THR A 25 -32.51 -7.18 -45.77
C THR A 25 -33.25 -6.24 -46.73
N ALA A 26 -34.01 -5.28 -46.20
CA ALA A 26 -34.68 -4.26 -47.02
C ALA A 26 -33.68 -3.27 -47.64
N ALA A 27 -32.65 -2.86 -46.88
CA ALA A 27 -31.59 -1.96 -47.36
C ALA A 27 -30.71 -2.59 -48.45
N PHE A 28 -30.46 -3.90 -48.37
CA PHE A 28 -29.75 -4.66 -49.43
C PHE A 28 -30.65 -5.01 -50.62
N GLY A 29 -31.97 -4.90 -50.48
CA GLY A 29 -32.95 -5.12 -51.55
C GLY A 29 -33.12 -3.94 -52.50
N ASN A 30 -32.55 -2.78 -52.19
CA ASN A 30 -32.61 -1.58 -53.02
C ASN A 30 -31.32 -1.45 -53.85
N ASP A 31 -31.42 -1.59 -55.17
CA ASP A 31 -30.28 -1.72 -56.08
C ASP A 31 -29.35 -0.50 -56.07
N GLN A 32 -29.84 0.69 -55.71
CA GLN A 32 -29.01 1.90 -55.61
C GLN A 32 -28.12 1.93 -54.35
N THR A 33 -28.60 1.40 -53.23
CA THR A 33 -27.86 1.41 -51.95
C THR A 33 -27.01 0.15 -51.79
N ARG A 34 -27.35 -0.91 -52.50
CA ARG A 34 -26.67 -2.21 -52.45
C ARG A 34 -25.16 -2.10 -52.71
N ASP A 35 -24.77 -1.46 -53.81
CA ASP A 35 -23.36 -1.39 -54.21
C ASP A 35 -22.54 -0.52 -53.23
N GLN A 36 -23.16 0.53 -52.67
CA GLN A 36 -22.53 1.39 -51.67
C GLN A 36 -22.35 0.66 -50.33
N ILE A 37 -23.34 -0.14 -49.92
CA ILE A 37 -23.25 -0.92 -48.69
C ILE A 37 -22.23 -2.05 -48.86
N GLU A 38 -22.18 -2.73 -50.01
CA GLU A 38 -21.19 -3.79 -50.26
C GLU A 38 -19.76 -3.23 -50.28
N ALA A 39 -19.54 -2.05 -50.87
CA ALA A 39 -18.26 -1.33 -50.78
C ALA A 39 -17.89 -0.94 -49.34
N TRP A 40 -18.86 -0.41 -48.57
CA TRP A 40 -18.65 -0.04 -47.17
C TRP A 40 -18.34 -1.25 -46.28
N VAL A 41 -19.04 -2.37 -46.48
CA VAL A 41 -18.76 -3.63 -45.77
C VAL A 41 -17.36 -4.14 -46.12
N GLY A 42 -16.94 -4.06 -47.39
CA GLY A 42 -15.60 -4.46 -47.79
C GLY A 42 -14.48 -3.61 -47.16
N GLU A 43 -14.71 -2.30 -47.07
CA GLU A 43 -13.71 -1.32 -46.59
C GLU A 43 -13.60 -1.27 -45.06
N TYR A 44 -14.73 -1.36 -44.34
CA TYR A 44 -14.75 -1.14 -42.89
C TYR A 44 -14.94 -2.41 -42.04
N LEU A 45 -15.41 -3.52 -42.63
CA LEU A 45 -15.60 -4.81 -41.94
C LEU A 45 -14.55 -5.86 -42.33
N THR A 46 -13.31 -5.43 -42.55
CA THR A 46 -12.16 -6.32 -42.77
C THR A 46 -11.63 -6.85 -41.43
N PRO A 47 -11.10 -8.09 -41.32
CA PRO A 47 -10.55 -8.62 -40.06
C PRO A 47 -9.42 -7.79 -39.43
N VAL A 48 -8.82 -6.86 -40.18
CA VAL A 48 -7.80 -5.93 -39.68
C VAL A 48 -8.42 -4.68 -39.02
N SER A 49 -9.63 -4.28 -39.43
CA SER A 49 -10.36 -3.14 -38.85
C SER A 49 -11.32 -3.54 -37.74
N LEU A 50 -11.65 -4.84 -37.65
CA LEU A 50 -12.51 -5.39 -36.62
C LEU A 50 -11.66 -5.81 -35.42
N LEU A 51 -11.78 -5.09 -34.30
CA LEU A 51 -11.26 -5.59 -33.03
C LEU A 51 -11.90 -6.94 -32.74
N THR A 52 -11.06 -7.91 -32.38
CA THR A 52 -11.47 -9.23 -31.93
C THR A 52 -12.29 -9.11 -30.64
N PRO A 53 -13.17 -10.08 -30.33
CA PRO A 53 -13.98 -10.05 -29.12
C PRO A 53 -13.13 -9.97 -27.84
N GLU A 54 -11.94 -10.57 -27.87
CA GLU A 54 -10.96 -10.50 -26.78
C GLU A 54 -10.36 -9.09 -26.65
N GLU A 55 -10.00 -8.45 -27.75
CA GLU A 55 -9.51 -7.06 -27.76
C GLU A 55 -10.61 -6.06 -27.36
N LEU A 56 -11.86 -6.29 -27.76
CA LEU A 56 -13.00 -5.49 -27.33
C LEU A 56 -13.23 -5.67 -25.82
N ALA A 57 -13.16 -6.89 -25.31
CA ALA A 57 -13.26 -7.18 -23.87
C ALA A 57 -12.09 -6.56 -23.09
N LEU A 58 -10.90 -6.50 -23.66
CA LEU A 58 -9.75 -5.77 -23.11
C LEU A 58 -10.00 -4.25 -23.09
N CYS A 59 -10.47 -3.67 -24.20
CA CYS A 59 -10.78 -2.24 -24.30
C CYS A 59 -11.94 -1.80 -23.39
N VAL A 60 -12.95 -2.65 -23.19
CA VAL A 60 -14.11 -2.35 -22.34
C VAL A 60 -13.82 -2.71 -20.87
N GLY A 61 -13.08 -3.79 -20.62
CA GLY A 61 -12.77 -4.30 -19.29
C GLY A 61 -11.65 -3.54 -18.54
N HIS A 62 -10.74 -2.86 -19.26
CA HIS A 62 -9.62 -2.11 -18.66
C HIS A 62 -9.78 -0.57 -18.70
N SER A 63 -11.04 -0.09 -18.76
CA SER A 63 -11.46 1.32 -18.57
C SER A 63 -11.12 2.34 -19.69
N PRO A 64 -11.79 3.51 -19.65
CA PRO A 64 -12.73 3.98 -20.67
C PRO A 64 -12.02 4.53 -21.92
N CYS A 65 -12.26 3.92 -23.07
CA CYS A 65 -11.87 4.54 -24.35
C CYS A 65 -12.82 5.73 -24.62
N ARG A 66 -12.39 6.90 -24.12
CA ARG A 66 -12.99 8.22 -24.32
C ARG A 66 -12.81 8.64 -25.77
N ILE A 67 -13.64 8.11 -26.67
CA ILE A 67 -13.95 8.79 -27.93
C ILE A 67 -14.96 9.90 -27.58
N SER A 68 -14.48 10.96 -26.94
CA SER A 68 -15.19 12.23 -26.88
C SER A 68 -14.24 13.26 -27.47
N THR A 69 -14.47 13.53 -28.74
CA THR A 69 -14.20 14.84 -29.32
C THR A 69 -14.76 15.91 -28.37
N ASN A 70 -14.03 17.01 -28.24
CA ASN A 70 -14.40 18.31 -27.65
C ASN A 70 -13.93 18.58 -26.21
N GLN A 71 -12.90 19.42 -26.15
CA GLN A 71 -12.71 20.55 -25.24
C GLN A 71 -12.48 20.35 -23.73
N THR A 72 -11.32 20.92 -23.35
CA THR A 72 -11.02 21.85 -22.25
C THR A 72 -10.75 21.34 -20.82
N SER A 73 -9.55 21.76 -20.41
CA SER A 73 -9.15 22.22 -19.09
C SER A 73 -8.69 21.18 -18.08
N ALA A 74 -7.40 21.34 -17.77
CA ALA A 74 -6.67 20.74 -16.70
C ALA A 74 -7.34 20.95 -15.33
N LYS A 75 -7.23 19.93 -14.48
CA LYS A 75 -6.71 20.09 -13.11
C LYS A 75 -6.31 18.72 -12.56
N HIS A 76 -5.09 18.71 -12.03
CA HIS A 76 -4.45 17.64 -11.27
C HIS A 76 -5.36 17.09 -10.16
N THR A 77 -5.43 15.76 -10.10
CA THR A 77 -5.45 15.06 -8.81
C THR A 77 -4.79 13.70 -8.97
N THR A 78 -3.82 13.49 -8.09
CA THR A 78 -2.94 12.35 -7.91
C THR A 78 -3.70 11.07 -7.60
N HIS A 79 -3.43 10.00 -8.36
CA HIS A 79 -3.82 8.64 -8.01
C HIS A 79 -2.69 7.93 -7.25
N PRO A 80 -3.03 7.00 -6.33
CA PRO A 80 -2.07 6.13 -5.67
C PRO A 80 -1.60 5.04 -6.63
N SER A 81 -0.40 4.55 -6.35
CA SER A 81 0.36 3.54 -7.08
C SER A 81 -0.43 2.29 -7.45
N GLY A 82 -0.20 1.82 -8.69
CA GLY A 82 -0.47 0.44 -9.09
C GLY A 82 -1.26 0.32 -10.38
N ILE A 83 -0.58 -0.20 -11.40
CA ILE A 83 -1.12 -0.84 -12.62
C ILE A 83 -1.34 0.11 -13.82
N TYR A 84 -0.28 0.19 -14.64
CA TYR A 84 -0.19 0.61 -16.04
C TYR A 84 -1.03 1.83 -16.47
N THR A 85 -0.45 3.03 -16.32
CA THR A 85 -0.92 4.22 -17.03
C THR A 85 -0.57 4.10 -18.52
N ALA A 86 -1.49 3.52 -19.30
CA ALA A 86 -1.40 3.48 -20.75
C ALA A 86 -1.43 4.93 -21.31
N GLY A 87 -0.28 5.43 -21.74
CA GLY A 87 -0.13 6.74 -22.40
C GLY A 87 1.07 7.58 -21.95
N ARG A 88 1.85 7.16 -20.96
CA ARG A 88 3.11 7.86 -20.62
C ARG A 88 4.23 7.38 -21.56
N PRO A 89 5.00 8.28 -22.20
CA PRO A 89 6.21 7.87 -22.92
C PRO A 89 7.15 7.16 -21.93
N LEU A 90 7.67 5.99 -22.33
CA LEU A 90 8.59 5.19 -21.51
C LEU A 90 9.68 6.11 -20.95
N GLN A 91 9.84 6.11 -19.64
CA GLN A 91 10.84 6.93 -18.99
C GLN A 91 12.22 6.27 -19.12
N ASP A 92 13.28 7.05 -19.30
CA ASP A 92 14.65 6.51 -19.44
C ASP A 92 15.04 5.61 -18.25
N SER A 93 14.54 5.88 -17.05
CA SER A 93 14.74 5.02 -15.87
C SER A 93 14.07 3.64 -15.98
N GLU A 94 12.92 3.56 -16.65
CA GLU A 94 12.23 2.29 -16.90
C GLU A 94 12.97 1.49 -17.98
N LEU A 95 13.55 2.18 -18.96
CA LEU A 95 14.44 1.56 -19.96
C LEU A 95 15.73 1.04 -19.32
N GLU A 96 16.37 1.81 -18.45
CA GLU A 96 17.56 1.37 -17.70
C GLU A 96 17.23 0.19 -16.76
N ALA A 97 16.08 0.20 -16.09
CA ALA A 97 15.62 -0.92 -15.28
C ALA A 97 15.35 -2.18 -16.13
N ALA A 98 14.75 -2.02 -17.32
CA ALA A 98 14.54 -3.13 -18.24
C ALA A 98 15.86 -3.69 -18.78
N ILE A 99 16.83 -2.82 -19.11
CA ILE A 99 18.16 -3.21 -19.59
C ILE A 99 18.88 -4.00 -18.49
N THR A 100 18.94 -3.47 -17.27
CA THR A 100 19.59 -4.16 -16.13
C THR A 100 18.92 -5.50 -15.81
N SER A 101 17.58 -5.58 -15.92
CA SER A 101 16.84 -6.84 -15.76
C SER A 101 17.19 -7.86 -16.86
N ILE A 102 17.35 -7.42 -18.11
CA ILE A 102 17.73 -8.30 -19.23
C ILE A 102 19.19 -8.74 -19.10
N GLU A 103 20.09 -7.86 -18.68
CA GLU A 103 21.50 -8.19 -18.41
C GLU A 103 21.63 -9.20 -17.27
N ALA A 104 20.87 -9.02 -16.17
CA ALA A 104 20.80 -9.99 -15.09
C ALA A 104 20.25 -11.34 -15.56
N GLY A 105 19.19 -11.34 -16.37
CA GLY A 105 18.61 -12.55 -16.95
C GLY A 105 19.57 -13.29 -17.90
N THR A 106 20.31 -12.55 -18.73
CA THR A 106 21.30 -13.13 -19.64
C THR A 106 22.53 -13.68 -18.90
N ALA A 107 22.99 -13.00 -17.85
CA ALA A 107 24.05 -13.50 -16.97
C ALA A 107 23.64 -14.81 -16.27
N ALA A 108 22.41 -14.88 -15.76
CA ALA A 108 21.86 -16.10 -15.14
C ALA A 108 21.78 -17.27 -16.16
N LEU A 109 21.35 -16.98 -17.39
CA LEU A 109 21.28 -17.97 -18.47
C LEU A 109 22.69 -18.48 -18.85
N GLN A 110 23.68 -17.59 -18.94
CA GLN A 110 25.07 -17.97 -19.21
C GLN A 110 25.64 -18.86 -18.09
N ALA A 111 25.39 -18.54 -16.83
CA ALA A 111 25.80 -19.36 -15.69
C ALA A 111 25.14 -20.75 -15.72
N GLN A 112 23.87 -20.84 -16.13
CA GLN A 112 23.18 -22.12 -16.31
C GLN A 112 23.77 -22.94 -17.46
N CYS A 113 24.04 -22.31 -18.60
CA CYS A 113 24.68 -22.94 -19.75
C CYS A 113 26.07 -23.50 -19.40
N GLU A 114 26.88 -22.74 -18.66
CA GLU A 114 28.20 -23.20 -18.22
C GLU A 114 28.07 -24.38 -17.25
N ARG A 115 27.12 -24.32 -16.31
CA ARG A 115 26.85 -25.44 -15.40
C ARG A 115 26.44 -26.71 -16.16
N MET A 116 25.58 -26.59 -17.18
CA MET A 116 25.21 -27.73 -18.03
C MET A 116 26.39 -28.24 -18.86
N ARG A 117 27.26 -27.37 -19.35
CA ARG A 117 28.47 -27.75 -20.08
C ARG A 117 29.44 -28.54 -19.19
N VAL A 118 29.66 -28.09 -17.96
CA VAL A 118 30.44 -28.81 -16.94
C VAL A 118 29.80 -30.17 -16.65
N GLN A 119 28.48 -30.23 -16.44
CA GLN A 119 27.76 -31.49 -16.22
C GLN A 119 27.88 -32.45 -17.41
N LYS A 120 27.73 -31.95 -18.64
CA LYS A 120 27.88 -32.74 -19.87
C LYS A 120 29.31 -33.28 -20.02
N SER A 121 30.32 -32.47 -19.71
CA SER A 121 31.72 -32.92 -19.74
C SER A 121 32.00 -34.00 -18.70
N ALA A 122 31.49 -33.84 -17.47
CA ALA A 122 31.60 -34.85 -16.42
C ALA A 122 30.91 -36.15 -16.84
N LEU A 123 29.69 -36.10 -17.36
CA LEU A 123 28.97 -37.28 -17.85
C LEU A 123 29.70 -37.99 -19.00
N ALA A 124 30.34 -37.24 -19.90
CA ALA A 124 31.16 -37.82 -20.97
C ALA A 124 32.36 -38.60 -20.43
N HIS A 125 32.96 -38.18 -19.30
CA HIS A 125 34.02 -38.93 -18.63
C HIS A 125 33.51 -40.22 -17.96
N PHE A 126 32.28 -40.25 -17.46
CA PHE A 126 31.67 -41.45 -16.86
C PHE A 126 31.07 -42.42 -17.88
N SER A 127 30.71 -41.92 -19.06
CA SER A 127 30.17 -42.72 -20.16
C SER A 127 31.24 -43.45 -20.97
N GLN A 128 32.54 -43.24 -20.66
CA GLN A 128 33.60 -44.10 -21.17
C GLN A 128 33.52 -45.46 -20.46
N PRO A 129 33.39 -46.58 -21.20
CA PRO A 129 33.25 -47.89 -20.61
C PRO A 129 34.54 -48.28 -19.90
N SER A 130 34.54 -48.21 -18.57
CA SER A 130 35.58 -48.80 -17.74
C SER A 130 35.47 -50.32 -17.84
N PRO A 131 36.49 -51.03 -18.36
CA PRO A 131 36.49 -52.47 -18.31
C PRO A 131 36.84 -52.89 -16.88
N SER A 132 36.06 -53.82 -16.34
CA SER A 132 36.24 -54.50 -15.05
C SER A 132 35.78 -53.77 -13.79
N GLN A 133 34.59 -54.14 -13.31
CA GLN A 133 34.38 -54.68 -11.96
C GLN A 133 32.93 -55.14 -11.79
N SER A 134 32.72 -56.43 -11.98
CA SER A 134 31.53 -57.15 -11.52
C SER A 134 31.61 -57.29 -9.99
N ARG A 135 30.94 -56.42 -9.25
CA ARG A 135 30.67 -56.58 -7.82
C ARG A 135 29.29 -57.23 -7.61
N PRO A 136 29.12 -58.05 -6.55
CA PRO A 136 27.92 -58.84 -6.33
C PRO A 136 26.75 -57.94 -5.86
N GLN A 137 25.62 -58.05 -6.56
CA GLN A 137 24.39 -57.27 -6.39
C GLN A 137 23.75 -57.30 -4.98
N GLY A 138 24.18 -58.18 -4.08
CA GLY A 138 23.53 -58.38 -2.77
C GLY A 138 23.81 -57.31 -1.70
N THR A 139 24.86 -56.50 -1.83
CA THR A 139 25.15 -55.41 -0.87
C THR A 139 24.38 -54.13 -1.18
N HIS A 140 24.08 -53.88 -2.45
CA HIS A 140 23.42 -52.66 -2.91
C HIS A 140 21.98 -52.52 -2.38
N ASP A 141 21.23 -53.62 -2.29
CA ASP A 141 19.86 -53.58 -1.77
C ASP A 141 19.81 -53.23 -0.27
N SER A 142 20.79 -53.71 0.51
CA SER A 142 20.91 -53.37 1.93
C SER A 142 21.37 -51.93 2.17
N GLU A 143 22.27 -51.42 1.33
CA GLU A 143 22.73 -50.02 1.37
C GLU A 143 21.60 -49.07 0.94
N CYS A 144 20.82 -49.42 -0.09
CA CYS A 144 19.63 -48.67 -0.50
C CYS A 144 18.57 -48.63 0.61
N ALA A 145 18.30 -49.75 1.29
CA ALA A 145 17.36 -49.78 2.41
C ALA A 145 17.83 -48.93 3.60
N GLN A 146 19.14 -48.94 3.91
CA GLN A 146 19.73 -48.08 4.94
C GLN A 146 19.69 -46.59 4.56
N LEU A 147 19.94 -46.25 3.29
CA LEU A 147 19.85 -44.88 2.80
C LEU A 147 18.41 -44.37 2.82
N THR A 148 17.43 -45.17 2.39
CA THR A 148 16.01 -44.79 2.41
C THR A 148 15.53 -44.56 3.83
N THR A 149 15.88 -45.44 4.78
CA THR A 149 15.51 -45.27 6.19
C THR A 149 16.20 -44.06 6.84
N SER A 150 17.48 -43.82 6.52
CA SER A 150 18.21 -42.62 6.97
C SER A 150 17.64 -41.33 6.36
N LEU A 151 17.24 -41.35 5.09
CA LEU A 151 16.59 -40.20 4.46
C LEU A 151 15.22 -39.94 5.05
N GLN A 152 14.45 -41.00 5.31
CA GLN A 152 13.13 -40.88 5.91
C GLN A 152 13.20 -40.36 7.34
N SER A 153 14.20 -40.77 8.13
CA SER A 153 14.42 -40.21 9.48
C SER A 153 14.91 -38.76 9.45
N THR A 154 15.77 -38.40 8.48
CA THR A 154 16.25 -37.01 8.32
C THR A 154 15.11 -36.10 7.88
N LEU A 155 14.26 -36.57 6.97
CA LEU A 155 13.13 -35.81 6.43
C LEU A 155 12.02 -35.67 7.48
N SER A 156 11.72 -36.72 8.25
CA SER A 156 10.77 -36.61 9.37
C SER A 156 11.29 -35.66 10.46
N SER A 157 12.59 -35.70 10.75
CA SER A 157 13.22 -34.76 11.69
C SER A 157 13.19 -33.32 11.18
N SER A 158 13.49 -33.08 9.91
CA SER A 158 13.41 -31.76 9.27
C SER A 158 11.97 -31.22 9.26
N ARG A 159 10.98 -32.07 8.94
CA ARG A 159 9.56 -31.71 9.01
C ARG A 159 9.15 -31.33 10.43
N GLN A 160 9.55 -32.11 11.44
CA GLN A 160 9.23 -31.83 12.83
C GLN A 160 9.95 -30.56 13.33
N ALA A 161 11.19 -30.32 12.90
CA ALA A 161 11.93 -29.09 13.18
C ALA A 161 11.23 -27.86 12.60
N ILE A 162 10.79 -27.91 11.34
CA ILE A 162 10.07 -26.80 10.70
C ILE A 162 8.69 -26.60 11.34
N GLN A 163 7.98 -27.68 11.67
CA GLN A 163 6.71 -27.58 12.39
C GLN A 163 6.88 -26.94 13.77
N SER A 164 7.98 -27.25 14.47
CA SER A 164 8.32 -26.60 15.74
C SER A 164 8.70 -25.12 15.59
N ARG A 165 9.29 -24.72 14.45
CA ARG A 165 9.57 -23.32 14.09
C ARG A 165 8.35 -22.56 13.58
N LEU A 166 7.33 -23.24 13.07
CA LEU A 166 6.07 -22.62 12.64
C LEU A 166 5.18 -22.21 13.82
N GLN A 167 5.24 -22.95 14.93
CA GLN A 167 4.48 -22.64 16.16
C GLN A 167 4.76 -21.23 16.72
N PRO A 168 6.01 -20.78 16.91
CA PRO A 168 6.28 -19.41 17.36
C PRO A 168 5.83 -18.36 16.35
N ILE A 169 5.88 -18.64 15.04
CA ILE A 169 5.37 -17.72 14.01
C ILE A 169 3.87 -17.49 14.19
N GLN A 170 3.08 -18.55 14.45
CA GLN A 170 1.65 -18.41 14.75
C GLN A 170 1.41 -17.55 16.00
N GLY A 171 2.27 -17.70 17.02
CA GLY A 171 2.21 -16.87 18.23
C GLY A 171 2.57 -15.40 17.97
N ILE A 172 3.56 -15.13 17.12
CA ILE A 172 3.94 -13.78 16.69
C ILE A 172 2.78 -13.16 15.90
N VAL A 173 2.21 -13.88 14.93
CA VAL A 173 1.05 -13.44 14.14
C VAL A 173 -0.12 -13.07 15.05
N ALA A 174 -0.48 -13.93 15.99
CA ALA A 174 -1.57 -13.65 16.93
C ALA A 174 -1.30 -12.43 17.82
N ARG A 175 -0.05 -12.22 18.24
CA ARG A 175 0.35 -11.04 19.01
C ARG A 175 0.25 -9.77 18.17
N THR A 176 0.79 -9.79 16.95
CA THR A 176 0.75 -8.64 16.03
C THR A 176 -0.68 -8.25 15.70
N LEU A 177 -1.55 -9.23 15.42
CA LEU A 177 -2.98 -8.96 15.19
C LEU A 177 -3.67 -8.38 16.43
N SER A 178 -3.32 -8.84 17.63
CA SER A 178 -3.83 -8.24 18.87
C SER A 178 -3.33 -6.80 19.08
N GLU A 179 -2.11 -6.49 18.64
CA GLU A 179 -1.58 -5.11 18.64
C GLU A 179 -2.32 -4.26 17.61
N ASP A 180 -2.56 -4.78 16.39
CA ASP A 180 -3.39 -4.14 15.36
C ASP A 180 -4.80 -3.81 15.90
N ASP A 181 -5.45 -4.77 16.56
CA ASP A 181 -6.77 -4.56 17.16
C ASP A 181 -6.77 -3.44 18.21
N SER A 182 -5.71 -3.33 19.00
CA SER A 182 -5.54 -2.24 19.97
C SER A 182 -5.36 -0.89 19.26
N ILE A 183 -4.61 -0.84 18.16
CA ILE A 183 -4.42 0.38 17.36
C ILE A 183 -5.75 0.78 16.71
N LEU A 184 -6.49 -0.17 16.15
CA LEU A 184 -7.80 0.07 15.54
C LEU A 184 -8.82 0.58 16.57
N SER A 185 -8.78 0.08 17.82
CA SER A 185 -9.62 0.59 18.90
C SER A 185 -9.28 2.03 19.28
N ASP A 186 -7.98 2.40 19.35
CA ASP A 186 -7.58 3.80 19.58
C ASP A 186 -8.02 4.69 18.41
N LEU A 187 -7.92 4.18 17.19
CA LEU A 187 -8.34 4.87 15.97
C LEU A 187 -9.86 5.10 15.96
N GLU A 188 -10.66 4.12 16.36
CA GLU A 188 -12.11 4.27 16.54
C GLU A 188 -12.44 5.33 17.61
N SER A 189 -11.73 5.32 18.74
CA SER A 189 -11.88 6.34 19.79
C SER A 189 -11.53 7.75 19.29
N ARG A 190 -10.57 7.89 18.38
CA ARG A 190 -10.21 9.18 17.76
C ARG A 190 -11.21 9.60 16.69
N LEU A 191 -11.66 8.68 15.83
CA LEU A 191 -12.67 8.95 14.80
C LEU A 191 -14.01 9.39 15.39
N THR A 192 -14.42 8.79 16.50
CA THR A 192 -15.64 9.21 17.22
C THR A 192 -15.52 10.62 17.78
N LYS A 193 -14.33 11.06 18.19
CA LYS A 193 -14.06 12.46 18.60
C LYS A 193 -14.01 13.43 17.40
N LEU A 194 -13.61 12.94 16.23
CA LEU A 194 -13.52 13.73 14.99
C LEU A 194 -14.85 13.92 14.28
N THR A 195 -15.83 13.06 14.57
CA THR A 195 -17.17 13.18 13.98
C THR A 195 -17.83 14.43 14.56
N PRO A 196 -18.06 15.48 13.74
CA PRO A 196 -18.63 16.72 14.23
C PRO A 196 -20.01 16.42 14.82
N ASN A 197 -20.19 16.75 16.09
CA ASN A 197 -21.47 16.59 16.76
C ASN A 197 -22.50 17.42 15.98
N PRO A 198 -23.62 16.82 15.48
CA PRO A 198 -24.59 17.50 14.63
C PRO A 198 -25.31 18.69 15.31
N THR A 199 -25.04 18.92 16.60
CA THR A 199 -25.56 20.03 17.39
C THR A 199 -24.65 21.26 17.45
N SER A 200 -23.43 21.18 16.91
CA SER A 200 -22.54 22.34 16.78
C SER A 200 -23.08 23.28 15.72
N LYS A 201 -23.52 24.48 16.11
CA LYS A 201 -23.85 25.58 15.19
C LYS A 201 -22.74 25.72 14.15
N SER A 202 -23.12 25.94 12.89
CA SER A 202 -22.13 26.12 11.85
C SER A 202 -21.30 27.39 12.11
N PRO A 203 -20.02 27.43 11.72
CA PRO A 203 -19.18 28.61 11.92
C PRO A 203 -19.77 29.86 11.24
N ASP A 204 -20.50 29.69 10.14
CA ASP A 204 -21.21 30.76 9.43
C ASP A 204 -22.40 31.32 10.23
N GLU A 205 -23.17 30.47 10.92
CA GLU A 205 -24.24 30.91 11.82
C GLU A 205 -23.68 31.69 13.02
N THR A 206 -22.56 31.23 13.59
CA THR A 206 -21.91 31.95 14.70
C THR A 206 -21.34 33.31 14.27
N ALA A 207 -20.82 33.43 13.04
CA ALA A 207 -20.34 34.71 12.50
C ALA A 207 -21.50 35.70 12.30
N LYS A 208 -22.63 35.23 11.77
CA LYS A 208 -23.86 36.02 11.63
C LYS A 208 -24.41 36.47 12.99
N GLU A 209 -24.41 35.58 13.99
CA GLU A 209 -24.81 35.91 15.35
C GLU A 209 -23.93 37.03 15.95
N VAL A 210 -22.61 36.93 15.81
CA VAL A 210 -21.67 37.98 16.23
C VAL A 210 -21.94 39.30 15.54
N GLU A 211 -22.23 39.29 14.23
CA GLU A 211 -22.54 40.51 13.48
C GLU A 211 -23.84 41.18 13.97
N THR A 212 -24.90 40.40 14.20
CA THR A 212 -26.15 40.92 14.76
C THR A 212 -25.97 41.49 16.17
N LEU A 213 -25.19 40.84 17.02
CA LEU A 213 -24.91 41.32 18.38
C LEU A 213 -24.08 42.61 18.38
N CYS A 214 -23.09 42.72 17.49
CA CYS A 214 -22.30 43.94 17.33
C CYS A 214 -23.15 45.11 16.81
N GLN A 215 -24.10 44.84 15.91
CA GLN A 215 -25.05 45.85 15.43
C GLN A 215 -26.00 46.31 16.55
N ILE A 216 -26.47 45.39 17.40
CA ILE A 216 -27.27 45.75 18.57
C ILE A 216 -26.43 46.63 19.52
N LEU A 217 -25.18 46.24 19.79
CA LEU A 217 -24.28 47.01 20.68
C LEU A 217 -24.01 48.42 20.14
N SER A 218 -23.81 48.59 18.83
CA SER A 218 -23.61 49.92 18.24
C SER A 218 -24.84 50.82 18.40
N THR A 219 -26.05 50.28 18.20
CA THR A 219 -27.30 51.04 18.41
C THR A 219 -27.50 51.44 19.87
N TYR A 220 -27.20 50.55 20.82
CA TYR A 220 -27.32 50.86 22.25
C TYR A 220 -26.30 51.91 22.71
N THR A 221 -25.05 51.80 22.26
CA THR A 221 -24.00 52.77 22.61
C THR A 221 -24.29 54.15 22.01
N ALA A 222 -24.72 54.22 20.75
CA ALA A 222 -25.16 55.48 20.14
C ALA A 222 -26.36 56.10 20.90
N ARG A 223 -27.35 55.29 21.28
CA ARG A 223 -28.50 55.75 22.07
C ARG A 223 -28.08 56.26 23.46
N GLU A 224 -27.15 55.60 24.12
CA GLU A 224 -26.63 56.01 25.42
C GLU A 224 -25.89 57.36 25.33
N ILE A 225 -25.02 57.52 24.35
CA ILE A 225 -24.28 58.77 24.13
C ILE A 225 -25.26 59.91 23.82
N ARG A 226 -26.26 59.67 22.96
CA ARG A 226 -27.34 60.64 22.68
C ARG A 226 -28.12 61.04 23.94
N ALA A 227 -28.48 60.07 24.78
CA ALA A 227 -29.20 60.32 26.03
C ALA A 227 -28.38 61.15 27.03
N ARG A 228 -27.05 61.00 27.03
CA ARG A 228 -26.14 61.81 27.86
C ARG A 228 -25.99 63.24 27.31
N ILE A 229 -25.94 63.40 25.98
CA ILE A 229 -25.82 64.70 25.32
C ILE A 229 -27.12 65.51 25.39
N SER A 230 -28.29 64.86 25.44
CA SER A 230 -29.59 65.53 25.53
C SER A 230 -30.00 65.95 26.95
N LEU A 231 -29.27 65.51 27.98
CA LEU A 231 -29.60 65.77 29.38
C LEU A 231 -29.29 67.20 29.91
N PRO A 232 -28.38 68.03 29.33
CA PRO A 232 -28.08 69.36 29.87
C PRO A 232 -28.64 70.54 29.04
N THR A 233 -29.76 70.40 28.31
CA THR A 233 -30.29 71.46 27.42
C THR A 233 -31.43 72.31 27.98
N ASN A 234 -31.63 72.38 29.30
CA ASN A 234 -32.51 73.38 29.93
C ASN A 234 -31.83 74.77 30.00
N LEU A 235 -31.32 75.29 28.88
CA LEU A 235 -30.80 76.66 28.82
C LEU A 235 -31.87 77.64 28.28
N PRO A 236 -32.11 78.79 28.97
CA PRO A 236 -33.07 79.78 28.53
C PRO A 236 -32.69 80.40 27.18
N SER A 237 -33.64 80.37 26.26
CA SER A 237 -33.50 80.75 24.86
C SER A 237 -33.59 82.26 24.67
N ALA A 238 -32.47 82.94 24.39
CA ALA A 238 -32.51 84.36 23.96
C ALA A 238 -31.34 84.87 23.10
N ASN A 239 -30.34 84.06 22.72
CA ASN A 239 -29.16 84.55 21.97
C ASN A 239 -28.97 83.82 20.63
N THR A 240 -28.57 84.55 19.58
CA THR A 240 -28.29 84.04 18.22
C THR A 240 -27.26 82.91 18.19
N ASP A 241 -26.32 82.92 19.14
CA ASP A 241 -25.29 81.89 19.31
C ASP A 241 -25.87 80.53 19.72
N THR A 242 -27.09 80.50 20.27
CA THR A 242 -27.78 79.24 20.62
C THR A 242 -28.36 78.53 19.40
N ALA A 243 -28.50 79.20 18.25
CA ALA A 243 -29.00 78.58 17.03
C ALA A 243 -27.88 77.83 16.29
N THR A 244 -26.69 78.44 16.18
CA THR A 244 -25.51 77.80 15.57
C THR A 244 -25.05 76.60 16.40
N LEU A 245 -25.05 76.70 17.73
CA LEU A 245 -24.74 75.58 18.61
C LEU A 245 -25.73 74.42 18.47
N ARG A 246 -27.02 74.69 18.24
CA ARG A 246 -28.02 73.63 18.00
C ARG A 246 -27.75 72.90 16.69
N THR A 247 -27.40 73.62 15.62
CA THR A 247 -27.07 72.99 14.34
C THR A 247 -25.79 72.16 14.41
N GLU A 248 -24.78 72.61 15.16
CA GLU A 248 -23.55 71.83 15.40
C GLU A 248 -23.81 70.60 16.26
N LEU A 249 -24.71 70.69 17.24
CA LEU A 249 -25.10 69.58 18.11
C LEU A 249 -25.94 68.54 17.33
N GLU A 250 -26.83 68.98 16.44
CA GLU A 250 -27.53 68.10 15.51
C GLU A 250 -26.54 67.37 14.58
N ALA A 251 -25.56 68.08 14.00
CA ALA A 251 -24.50 67.47 13.20
C ALA A 251 -23.71 66.42 14.01
N LEU A 252 -23.28 66.76 15.23
CA LEU A 252 -22.57 65.84 16.12
C LEU A 252 -23.44 64.61 16.44
N THR A 253 -24.75 64.77 16.65
CA THR A 253 -25.63 63.63 16.96
C THR A 253 -25.81 62.64 15.83
N THR A 254 -25.58 63.06 14.58
CA THR A 254 -25.52 62.16 13.43
C THR A 254 -24.18 61.42 13.34
N GLU A 255 -23.07 62.09 13.67
CA GLU A 255 -21.73 61.48 13.68
C GLU A 255 -21.56 60.43 14.79
N ILE A 256 -22.33 60.52 15.89
CA ILE A 256 -22.32 59.53 16.98
C ILE A 256 -22.65 58.11 16.48
N ASP A 257 -23.55 57.94 15.52
CA ASP A 257 -23.88 56.60 14.99
C ASP A 257 -22.67 55.99 14.26
N ASP A 258 -21.96 56.80 13.46
CA ASP A 258 -20.77 56.37 12.72
C ASP A 258 -19.59 56.10 13.67
N LEU A 259 -19.42 56.92 14.71
CA LEU A 259 -18.39 56.70 15.73
C LEU A 259 -18.68 55.46 16.60
N ALA A 260 -19.95 55.24 16.95
CA ALA A 260 -20.36 54.07 17.72
C ALA A 260 -20.20 52.77 16.91
N THR A 261 -20.58 52.77 15.63
CA THR A 261 -20.36 51.64 14.72
C THR A 261 -18.86 51.39 14.50
N MET A 262 -18.05 52.42 14.25
CA MET A 262 -16.61 52.27 14.08
C MET A 262 -15.91 51.75 15.35
N SER A 263 -16.31 52.25 16.52
CA SER A 263 -15.77 51.80 17.81
C SER A 263 -16.11 50.33 18.09
N THR A 264 -17.37 49.93 17.88
CA THR A 264 -17.80 48.55 18.09
C THR A 264 -17.22 47.58 17.06
N ASP A 265 -17.08 48.01 15.80
CA ASP A 265 -16.42 47.23 14.75
C ASP A 265 -14.94 46.96 15.07
N THR A 266 -14.24 47.99 15.56
CA THR A 266 -12.80 47.91 15.87
C THR A 266 -12.53 47.15 17.17
N GLN A 267 -13.31 47.38 18.22
CA GLN A 267 -13.07 46.76 19.54
C GLN A 267 -13.61 45.34 19.65
N PHE A 268 -14.71 45.01 18.97
CA PHE A 268 -15.39 43.73 19.17
C PHE A 268 -15.52 42.93 17.87
N ARG A 269 -16.10 43.51 16.81
CA ARG A 269 -16.44 42.72 15.61
C ARG A 269 -15.21 42.10 14.94
N LYS A 270 -14.22 42.91 14.58
CA LYS A 270 -12.98 42.45 13.93
C LYS A 270 -12.20 41.43 14.77
N PRO A 271 -11.89 41.67 16.06
CA PRO A 271 -11.12 40.71 16.84
C PRO A 271 -11.88 39.40 17.09
N ILE A 272 -13.20 39.44 17.29
CA ILE A 272 -14.00 38.22 17.47
C ILE A 272 -14.04 37.39 16.18
N LEU A 273 -14.27 38.03 15.03
CA LEU A 273 -14.27 37.33 13.74
C LEU A 273 -12.89 36.77 13.39
N ALA A 274 -11.82 37.52 13.66
CA ALA A 274 -10.45 37.05 13.46
C ALA A 274 -10.12 35.87 14.38
N ALA A 275 -10.50 35.94 15.66
CA ALA A 275 -10.32 34.85 16.61
C ALA A 275 -11.11 33.61 16.19
N LEU A 276 -12.36 33.76 15.73
CA LEU A 276 -13.20 32.68 15.23
C LEU A 276 -12.60 32.03 13.98
N ALA A 277 -12.15 32.83 13.02
CA ALA A 277 -11.45 32.33 11.82
C ALA A 277 -10.18 31.56 12.21
N SER A 278 -9.37 32.08 13.14
CA SER A 278 -8.16 31.40 13.61
C SER A 278 -8.47 30.08 14.34
N ALA A 279 -9.55 30.05 15.14
CA ALA A 279 -10.00 28.85 15.82
C ALA A 279 -10.53 27.80 14.82
N GLN A 280 -11.22 28.25 13.77
CA GLN A 280 -11.68 27.39 12.69
C GLN A 280 -10.51 26.77 11.92
N THR A 281 -9.51 27.58 11.52
CA THR A 281 -8.31 27.08 10.87
C THR A 281 -7.57 26.09 11.77
N ARG A 282 -7.46 26.37 13.07
CA ARG A 282 -6.84 25.44 14.04
C ARG A 282 -7.58 24.11 14.11
N SER A 283 -8.91 24.15 14.24
CA SER A 283 -9.75 22.95 14.27
C SER A 283 -9.60 22.15 12.97
N ASN A 284 -9.68 22.82 11.82
CA ASN A 284 -9.49 22.18 10.51
C ASN A 284 -8.10 21.54 10.39
N ASN A 285 -7.04 22.19 10.86
CA ASN A 285 -5.69 21.63 10.83
C ASN A 285 -5.57 20.38 11.71
N LEU A 286 -6.17 20.39 12.91
CA LEU A 286 -6.25 19.19 13.76
C LEU A 286 -7.01 18.06 13.05
N HIS A 287 -8.13 18.36 12.38
CA HIS A 287 -8.86 17.38 11.58
C HIS A 287 -8.03 16.83 10.41
N VAL A 288 -7.23 17.66 9.74
CA VAL A 288 -6.33 17.20 8.67
C VAL A 288 -5.24 16.30 9.23
N GLN A 289 -4.60 16.69 10.33
CA GLN A 289 -3.55 15.89 10.99
C GLN A 289 -4.08 14.54 11.47
N GLU A 290 -5.26 14.53 12.08
CA GLU A 290 -5.88 13.29 12.53
C GLU A 290 -6.30 12.39 11.36
N ARG A 291 -6.77 12.96 10.24
CA ARG A 291 -7.03 12.19 9.00
C ARG A 291 -5.74 11.60 8.43
N GLU A 292 -4.67 12.37 8.40
CA GLU A 292 -3.36 11.91 7.94
C GLU A 292 -2.83 10.77 8.81
N TYR A 293 -2.95 10.91 10.14
CA TYR A 293 -2.65 9.84 11.09
C TYR A 293 -3.47 8.57 10.84
N VAL A 294 -4.79 8.70 10.63
CA VAL A 294 -5.65 7.56 10.29
C VAL A 294 -5.20 6.90 8.98
N THR A 295 -4.90 7.67 7.94
CA THR A 295 -4.47 7.09 6.66
C THR A 295 -3.12 6.40 6.77
N THR A 296 -2.15 7.00 7.46
CA THR A 296 -0.80 6.44 7.62
C THR A 296 -0.83 5.17 8.47
N THR A 297 -1.59 5.16 9.58
CA THR A 297 -1.77 3.96 10.40
C THR A 297 -2.47 2.83 9.65
N LEU A 298 -3.53 3.11 8.88
CA LEU A 298 -4.17 2.09 8.06
C LEU A 298 -3.24 1.53 6.98
N THR A 299 -2.46 2.40 6.30
CA THR A 299 -1.45 1.93 5.34
C THR A 299 -0.40 1.06 6.02
N HIS A 300 0.07 1.44 7.21
CA HIS A 300 1.03 0.65 7.98
C HIS A 300 0.46 -0.74 8.33
N ILE A 301 -0.77 -0.82 8.82
CA ILE A 301 -1.43 -2.10 9.14
C ILE A 301 -1.55 -2.96 7.87
N ILE A 302 -1.92 -2.37 6.73
CA ILE A 302 -2.02 -3.08 5.44
C ILE A 302 -0.66 -3.65 5.02
N SER A 303 0.39 -2.82 4.98
CA SER A 303 1.74 -3.26 4.60
C SER A 303 2.27 -4.35 5.54
N ARG A 304 1.98 -4.23 6.83
CA ARG A 304 2.34 -5.25 7.82
C ARG A 304 1.59 -6.57 7.60
N LEU A 305 0.30 -6.51 7.30
CA LEU A 305 -0.51 -7.69 6.96
C LEU A 305 -0.03 -8.37 5.66
N GLU A 306 0.31 -7.59 4.63
CA GLU A 306 0.87 -8.10 3.37
C GLU A 306 2.22 -8.82 3.62
N ALA A 307 3.09 -8.25 4.46
CA ALA A 307 4.33 -8.90 4.85
C ALA A 307 4.07 -10.23 5.59
N MET A 308 3.13 -10.24 6.55
CA MET A 308 2.73 -11.44 7.28
C MET A 308 2.10 -12.52 6.38
N GLU A 309 1.28 -12.14 5.41
CA GLU A 309 0.77 -13.03 4.37
C GLU A 309 1.92 -13.64 3.56
N GLY A 310 2.87 -12.80 3.15
CA GLY A 310 4.11 -13.25 2.51
C GLY A 310 4.81 -14.33 3.34
N TYR A 311 5.12 -14.07 4.60
CA TYR A 311 5.82 -15.02 5.46
C TYR A 311 5.06 -16.34 5.65
N THR A 312 3.75 -16.27 5.87
CA THR A 312 2.92 -17.47 6.08
C THR A 312 2.77 -18.29 4.80
N SER A 313 2.62 -17.65 3.64
CA SER A 313 2.58 -18.31 2.33
C SER A 313 3.89 -19.03 2.01
N HIS A 314 5.04 -18.37 2.23
CA HIS A 314 6.35 -19.01 2.06
C HIS A 314 6.50 -20.22 3.00
N ALA A 315 6.21 -20.06 4.29
CA ALA A 315 6.30 -21.15 5.25
C ALA A 315 5.37 -22.34 4.90
N GLN A 316 4.17 -22.08 4.41
CA GLN A 316 3.23 -23.10 3.94
C GLN A 316 3.75 -23.81 2.69
N SER A 317 4.28 -23.05 1.71
CA SER A 317 4.86 -23.62 0.49
C SER A 317 6.05 -24.55 0.79
N TYR A 318 6.88 -24.19 1.77
CA TYR A 318 7.98 -25.04 2.24
C TYR A 318 7.48 -26.32 2.91
N CYS A 319 6.47 -26.22 3.78
CA CYS A 319 5.86 -27.39 4.41
C CYS A 319 5.21 -28.33 3.37
N ALA A 320 4.56 -27.77 2.35
CA ALA A 320 3.95 -28.52 1.27
C ALA A 320 5.01 -29.26 0.43
N ALA A 321 6.06 -28.57 0.01
CA ALA A 321 7.16 -29.16 -0.75
C ALA A 321 7.85 -30.30 0.02
N LEU A 322 8.11 -30.13 1.32
CA LEU A 322 8.66 -31.20 2.16
C LEU A 322 7.68 -32.37 2.33
N GLY A 323 6.38 -32.09 2.41
CA GLY A 323 5.34 -33.10 2.42
C GLY A 323 5.33 -33.95 1.15
N GLU A 324 5.47 -33.33 -0.02
CA GLU A 324 5.56 -34.03 -1.30
C GLU A 324 6.82 -34.89 -1.41
N VAL A 325 7.98 -34.38 -0.98
CA VAL A 325 9.22 -35.15 -0.98
C VAL A 325 9.11 -36.34 0.00
N ALA A 326 8.48 -36.15 1.17
CA ALA A 326 8.21 -37.24 2.11
C ALA A 326 7.33 -38.33 1.50
N ALA A 327 6.27 -37.92 0.80
CA ALA A 327 5.31 -38.83 0.16
C ALA A 327 5.96 -39.59 -1.00
N ALA A 328 6.73 -38.91 -1.84
CA ALA A 328 7.48 -39.53 -2.93
C ALA A 328 8.50 -40.56 -2.40
N LEU A 329 9.23 -40.22 -1.33
CA LEU A 329 10.19 -41.14 -0.70
C LEU A 329 9.48 -42.38 -0.14
N SER A 330 8.35 -42.20 0.53
CA SER A 330 7.56 -43.31 1.08
C SER A 330 7.02 -44.24 -0.02
N SER A 331 6.54 -43.67 -1.13
CA SER A 331 6.11 -44.43 -2.32
C SER A 331 7.25 -45.26 -2.93
N THR A 332 8.45 -44.68 -3.05
CA THR A 332 9.63 -45.42 -3.55
C THR A 332 10.09 -46.52 -2.59
N ALA A 333 9.90 -46.34 -1.27
CA ALA A 333 10.23 -47.34 -0.27
C ALA A 333 9.27 -48.55 -0.33
N GLU A 334 7.97 -48.32 -0.57
CA GLU A 334 6.98 -49.40 -0.73
C GLU A 334 7.21 -50.21 -2.02
N MET A 335 7.61 -49.56 -3.11
CA MET A 335 7.97 -50.25 -4.36
C MET A 335 9.24 -51.11 -4.26
N ALA A 336 10.14 -50.78 -3.32
CA ALA A 336 11.38 -51.53 -3.08
C ALA A 336 11.22 -52.70 -2.09
N ALA A 337 10.07 -52.86 -1.44
CA ALA A 337 9.83 -53.95 -0.51
C ALA A 337 9.69 -55.30 -1.27
N PRO A 338 10.53 -56.31 -1.01
CA PRO A 338 10.46 -57.57 -1.71
C PRO A 338 9.20 -58.33 -1.28
N GLY A 339 8.23 -58.42 -2.18
CA GLY A 339 7.11 -59.32 -2.05
C GLY A 339 7.62 -60.74 -1.75
N LYS A 340 7.21 -61.30 -0.61
CA LYS A 340 7.44 -62.69 -0.22
C LYS A 340 6.66 -63.62 -1.17
N GLY A 341 7.12 -63.73 -2.40
CA GLY A 341 6.56 -64.56 -3.45
C GLY A 341 7.67 -65.39 -4.07
N ARG A 342 7.84 -66.59 -3.54
CA ARG A 342 8.80 -67.61 -3.98
C ARG A 342 8.50 -68.00 -5.44
N LEU A 343 9.13 -67.36 -6.43
CA LEU A 343 9.05 -67.80 -7.83
C LEU A 343 10.43 -67.80 -8.51
N LYS A 344 10.60 -68.84 -9.32
CA LYS A 344 11.82 -69.46 -9.85
C LYS A 344 12.64 -68.51 -10.75
N PRO A 345 13.98 -68.73 -10.87
CA PRO A 345 14.83 -67.92 -11.74
C PRO A 345 14.43 -68.16 -13.20
N LEU A 346 13.78 -67.18 -13.81
CA LEU A 346 13.58 -67.12 -15.25
C LEU A 346 14.45 -66.01 -15.83
N ARG A 347 14.95 -66.34 -17.01
CA ARG A 347 16.05 -65.69 -17.73
C ARG A 347 15.92 -64.17 -17.83
N LEU A 348 17.04 -63.53 -17.52
CA LEU A 348 17.65 -62.37 -18.17
C LEU A 348 16.81 -61.79 -19.33
N VAL A 349 15.93 -60.86 -19.00
CA VAL A 349 15.49 -59.81 -19.92
C VAL A 349 15.92 -58.52 -19.24
N GLN A 350 16.74 -57.74 -19.93
CA GLN A 350 17.16 -56.40 -19.52
C GLN A 350 15.93 -55.49 -19.43
N ALA A 351 15.25 -55.53 -18.29
CA ALA A 351 14.32 -54.48 -17.92
C ALA A 351 15.15 -53.31 -17.39
N HIS A 352 15.14 -52.22 -18.15
CA HIS A 352 15.60 -50.92 -17.68
C HIS A 352 14.78 -50.59 -16.43
N SER A 353 15.44 -50.46 -15.28
CA SER A 353 14.81 -49.93 -14.06
C SER A 353 14.46 -48.47 -14.32
N GLU A 354 13.24 -48.24 -14.80
CA GLU A 354 12.63 -46.92 -14.84
C GLU A 354 12.44 -46.46 -13.39
N ILE A 355 13.42 -45.70 -12.90
CA ILE A 355 13.17 -44.75 -11.82
C ILE A 355 12.09 -43.82 -12.35
N ASP A 356 10.96 -43.76 -11.64
CA ASP A 356 9.80 -42.94 -11.99
C ASP A 356 10.26 -41.54 -12.48
N PRO A 357 9.91 -41.13 -13.72
CA PRO A 357 10.40 -39.88 -14.32
C PRO A 357 10.08 -38.64 -13.48
N ALA A 358 9.11 -38.72 -12.55
CA ALA A 358 8.82 -37.66 -11.59
C ALA A 358 9.95 -37.48 -10.55
N VAL A 359 10.48 -38.58 -10.00
CA VAL A 359 11.57 -38.56 -9.02
C VAL A 359 12.89 -38.15 -9.69
N ALA A 360 13.13 -38.63 -10.92
CA ALA A 360 14.28 -38.21 -11.71
C ALA A 360 14.20 -36.72 -12.11
N ARG A 361 13.01 -36.17 -12.35
CA ARG A 361 12.81 -34.72 -12.59
C ARG A 361 13.02 -33.90 -11.32
N LEU A 362 12.52 -34.34 -10.17
CA LEU A 362 12.72 -33.67 -8.88
C LEU A 362 14.20 -33.66 -8.46
N LEU A 363 14.90 -34.80 -8.53
CA LEU A 363 16.34 -34.88 -8.24
C LEU A 363 17.19 -34.01 -9.20
N ARG A 364 16.73 -33.86 -10.45
CA ARG A 364 17.37 -33.00 -11.45
C ARG A 364 17.03 -31.51 -11.26
N LEU A 365 15.85 -31.18 -10.73
CA LEU A 365 15.44 -29.81 -10.34
C LEU A 365 16.23 -29.32 -9.12
N PHE A 366 16.51 -30.21 -8.16
CA PHE A 366 17.27 -29.90 -6.94
C PHE A 366 18.78 -30.15 -7.07
N GLY A 367 19.27 -30.60 -8.23
CA GLY A 367 20.71 -30.80 -8.48
C GLY A 367 21.37 -31.91 -7.63
N VAL A 368 20.58 -32.80 -7.03
CA VAL A 368 21.09 -33.83 -6.11
C VAL A 368 21.60 -35.03 -6.91
N ARG A 369 22.91 -35.08 -7.12
CA ARG A 369 23.62 -36.24 -7.68
C ARG A 369 23.73 -37.33 -6.61
N GLY A 370 23.39 -38.57 -6.98
CA GLY A 370 23.27 -39.74 -6.11
C GLY A 370 24.55 -40.32 -5.50
N GLU A 371 25.58 -39.52 -5.23
CA GLU A 371 26.74 -40.00 -4.46
C GLU A 371 26.99 -39.07 -3.28
N GLY A 372 26.59 -39.54 -2.08
CA GLY A 372 27.07 -39.10 -0.78
C GLY A 372 26.90 -37.60 -0.44
N GLY A 373 25.74 -37.23 0.11
CA GLY A 373 25.64 -36.02 0.96
C GLY A 373 24.97 -34.78 0.37
N GLY A 374 24.52 -34.79 -0.89
CA GLY A 374 23.91 -33.61 -1.54
C GLY A 374 22.64 -33.10 -0.86
N LEU A 375 21.73 -34.00 -0.48
CA LEU A 375 20.43 -33.59 0.09
C LEU A 375 20.55 -33.05 1.52
N GLY A 376 21.44 -33.63 2.34
CA GLY A 376 21.72 -33.11 3.68
C GLY A 376 22.38 -31.72 3.64
N ARG A 377 23.22 -31.47 2.63
CA ARG A 377 23.84 -30.15 2.43
C ARG A 377 22.81 -29.11 1.99
N VAL A 378 21.89 -29.47 1.10
CA VAL A 378 20.75 -28.61 0.72
C VAL A 378 19.87 -28.32 1.93
N VAL A 379 19.58 -29.30 2.79
CA VAL A 379 18.79 -29.08 4.01
C VAL A 379 19.48 -28.13 4.99
N ILE A 380 20.81 -28.25 5.17
CA ILE A 380 21.59 -27.35 6.03
C ILE A 380 21.65 -25.93 5.46
N GLU A 381 21.89 -25.80 4.15
CA GLU A 381 21.93 -24.50 3.45
C GLU A 381 20.54 -23.84 3.51
N MET A 382 19.47 -24.64 3.46
CA MET A 382 18.09 -24.18 3.57
C MET A 382 17.70 -23.81 5.01
N GLU A 383 18.22 -24.51 6.02
CA GLU A 383 18.12 -24.10 7.43
C GLU A 383 18.85 -22.77 7.70
N GLU A 384 20.01 -22.55 7.09
CA GLU A 384 20.75 -21.29 7.18
C GLU A 384 20.01 -20.14 6.48
N VAL A 385 19.38 -20.38 5.34
CA VAL A 385 18.57 -19.36 4.63
C VAL A 385 17.37 -18.97 5.49
N VAL A 386 16.64 -19.93 6.07
CA VAL A 386 15.50 -19.64 6.95
C VAL A 386 15.94 -18.88 8.20
N GLY A 387 17.04 -19.30 8.85
CA GLY A 387 17.58 -18.59 10.02
C GLY A 387 18.25 -17.25 9.70
N GLY A 388 18.71 -17.05 8.47
CA GLY A 388 19.20 -15.76 7.96
C GLY A 388 18.04 -14.79 7.72
N PHE A 389 16.96 -15.30 7.13
CA PHE A 389 15.75 -14.52 6.86
C PHE A 389 15.03 -14.13 8.16
N GLU A 390 14.95 -15.02 9.16
CA GLU A 390 14.42 -14.69 10.49
C GLU A 390 15.18 -13.52 11.15
N ARG A 391 16.51 -13.49 11.01
CA ARG A 391 17.36 -12.38 11.49
C ARG A 391 17.29 -11.12 10.63
N GLU A 392 16.88 -11.23 9.36
CA GLU A 392 16.62 -10.10 8.47
C GLU A 392 15.34 -9.40 8.90
N VAL A 393 14.28 -10.17 9.10
CA VAL A 393 12.96 -9.70 9.56
C VAL A 393 13.05 -9.07 10.95
N GLU A 394 13.79 -9.68 11.87
CA GLU A 394 13.99 -9.11 13.21
C GLU A 394 14.79 -7.80 13.18
N ARG A 395 15.67 -7.63 12.19
CA ARG A 395 16.46 -6.42 12.00
C ARG A 395 15.67 -5.32 11.31
N GLU A 396 14.85 -5.68 10.33
CA GLU A 396 13.96 -4.76 9.62
C GLU A 396 12.87 -4.24 10.56
N MET A 397 12.22 -5.13 11.34
CA MET A 397 11.28 -4.73 12.39
C MET A 397 11.92 -3.82 13.45
N ARG A 398 13.17 -4.09 13.89
CA ARG A 398 13.86 -3.18 14.83
C ARG A 398 14.28 -1.86 14.18
N GLY A 399 14.69 -1.91 12.91
CA GLY A 399 15.17 -0.75 12.16
C GLY A 399 14.05 0.25 11.86
N GLU A 400 12.89 -0.24 11.42
CA GLU A 400 11.71 0.60 11.15
C GLU A 400 11.11 1.17 12.42
N VAL A 401 11.00 0.37 13.50
CA VAL A 401 10.50 0.87 14.78
C VAL A 401 11.43 1.94 15.37
N ALA A 402 12.75 1.79 15.23
CA ALA A 402 13.70 2.82 15.64
C ALA A 402 13.62 4.07 14.74
N GLY A 403 13.38 3.89 13.44
CA GLY A 403 13.20 4.96 12.47
C GLY A 403 11.93 5.79 12.71
N GLU A 404 10.80 5.14 13.00
CA GLU A 404 9.54 5.82 13.31
C GLU A 404 9.55 6.50 14.68
N VAL A 405 10.17 5.90 15.70
CA VAL A 405 10.33 6.56 17.00
C VAL A 405 11.23 7.79 16.87
N ALA A 406 12.31 7.71 16.09
CA ALA A 406 13.19 8.86 15.83
C ALA A 406 12.52 9.93 14.96
N GLY A 407 11.77 9.54 13.92
CA GLY A 407 11.02 10.45 13.05
C GLY A 407 9.87 11.14 13.77
N GLY A 408 9.13 10.41 14.60
CA GLY A 408 8.12 10.97 15.49
C GLY A 408 8.73 11.96 16.47
N TYR A 409 9.87 11.64 17.09
CA TYR A 409 10.56 12.55 18.01
C TYR A 409 11.06 13.83 17.32
N ALA A 410 11.61 13.70 16.10
CA ALA A 410 12.08 14.82 15.30
C ALA A 410 10.95 15.75 14.81
N THR A 411 9.74 15.21 14.65
CA THR A 411 8.56 16.00 14.22
C THR A 411 7.85 16.65 15.42
N VAL A 412 7.83 15.98 16.57
CA VAL A 412 7.19 16.48 17.80
C VAL A 412 8.05 17.53 18.51
N MET A 413 9.38 17.43 18.49
CA MET A 413 10.26 18.39 19.18
C MET A 413 10.15 19.85 18.70
N PRO A 414 10.11 20.14 17.38
CA PRO A 414 9.89 21.50 16.89
C PRO A 414 8.52 22.06 17.29
N LEU A 415 7.48 21.22 17.28
CA LEU A 415 6.12 21.59 17.69
C LEU A 415 6.07 21.92 19.18
N VAL A 416 6.75 21.15 20.03
CA VAL A 416 6.89 21.46 21.46
C VAL A 416 7.66 22.76 21.68
N GLY A 417 8.71 23.01 20.91
CA GLY A 417 9.47 24.26 20.93
C GLY A 417 8.61 25.48 20.58
N VAL A 418 7.84 25.41 19.49
CA VAL A 418 6.93 26.48 19.05
C VAL A 418 5.78 26.70 20.05
N VAL A 419 5.28 25.62 20.68
CA VAL A 419 4.28 25.72 21.76
C VAL A 419 4.86 26.37 23.01
N TYR A 420 6.13 26.11 23.34
CA TYR A 420 6.80 26.76 24.46
C TYR A 420 7.07 28.24 24.18
N GLU A 421 7.48 28.60 22.96
CA GLU A 421 7.73 30.00 22.56
C GLU A 421 6.45 30.86 22.53
N ASN A 422 5.29 30.26 22.24
CA ASN A 422 4.00 30.98 22.14
C ASN A 422 3.10 30.80 23.37
N SER A 423 3.57 30.09 24.40
CA SER A 423 2.83 29.90 25.64
C SER A 423 2.96 31.14 26.55
N PRO A 424 1.86 31.65 27.15
CA PRO A 424 1.89 32.76 28.11
C PRO A 424 2.65 32.41 29.41
N PHE A 425 3.08 31.15 29.58
CA PHE A 425 3.88 30.69 30.71
C PHE A 425 5.40 30.76 30.50
N ALA A 426 5.87 31.08 29.28
CA ALA A 426 7.32 31.19 28.99
C ALA A 426 8.01 32.34 29.74
N ALA A 427 7.24 33.31 30.23
CA ALA A 427 7.75 34.46 30.98
C ALA A 427 7.74 34.28 32.51
N VAL A 428 7.34 33.10 33.03
CA VAL A 428 7.51 32.80 34.46
C VAL A 428 8.95 32.36 34.68
N GLY A 429 9.85 33.36 34.71
CA GLY A 429 11.22 33.17 35.14
C GLY A 429 11.23 32.53 36.52
N VAL A 430 11.69 31.28 36.59
CA VAL A 430 12.08 30.66 37.86
C VAL A 430 13.32 31.41 38.34
N GLY A 431 13.08 32.52 39.05
CA GLY A 431 14.06 33.21 39.88
C GLY A 431 14.43 32.33 41.07
N GLY A 432 15.09 31.21 40.80
CA GLY A 432 15.73 30.38 41.81
C GLY A 432 17.07 31.00 42.20
N ASN A 433 17.03 31.95 43.12
CA ASN A 433 18.20 32.48 43.81
C ASN A 433 18.77 31.37 44.72
N TYR A 434 19.57 30.46 44.15
CA TYR A 434 20.44 29.59 44.93
C TYR A 434 21.69 30.38 45.29
N GLY A 435 21.64 31.01 46.46
CA GLY A 435 22.82 31.52 47.13
C GLY A 435 23.77 30.37 47.43
N LEU A 436 24.80 30.20 46.59
CA LEU A 436 26.00 29.48 46.92
C LEU A 436 26.85 30.39 47.81
N GLU A 437 26.51 30.41 49.09
CA GLU A 437 27.37 30.96 50.13
C GLU A 437 28.56 30.01 50.31
N GLY A 438 29.75 30.56 50.12
CA GLY A 438 31.01 29.84 50.22
C GLY A 438 31.28 29.38 51.65
N GLY A 439 31.57 28.09 51.80
CA GLY A 439 32.24 27.51 52.97
C GLY A 439 33.60 27.00 52.54
N GLY A 440 34.62 27.86 52.68
CA GLY A 440 36.03 27.48 52.55
C GLY A 440 36.53 26.74 53.80
N GLY A 441 37.46 25.82 53.59
CA GLY A 441 38.24 25.11 54.61
C GLY A 441 38.53 23.70 54.08
N GLY A 442 39.76 23.25 53.84
CA GLY A 442 41.05 23.63 54.40
C GLY A 442 41.76 22.32 54.78
N GLY A 443 42.98 22.11 54.27
CA GLY A 443 43.83 20.93 54.51
C GLY A 443 44.12 20.21 53.18
N GLY A 444 45.33 20.24 52.59
CA GLY A 444 46.64 20.01 53.20
C GLY A 444 46.77 18.52 53.50
N MET A 445 47.76 17.75 53.03
CA MET A 445 49.03 18.01 52.36
C MET A 445 49.49 16.62 51.79
N PRO A 446 50.77 16.30 51.51
CA PRO A 446 51.22 15.94 50.16
C PRO A 446 51.82 14.51 50.03
N LEU A 447 52.30 14.23 48.81
CA LEU A 447 53.19 13.14 48.35
C LEU A 447 52.55 11.78 48.06
#